data_AF-A0A2T5I034-F1
#
_entry.id   AF-A0A2T5I034-F1
#
_cell.length_a   1.000
_cell.length_b   1.000
_cell.length_c   1.000
_cell.angle_alpha   90.00
_cell.angle_beta   90.00
_cell.angle_gamma   90.00
#
_symmetry.space_group_name_H-M   'P 1'
#
loop_
_entity.id
_entity.type
_entity.pdbx_description
1 polymer ?
#
loop_
_entity_poly.entity_id
_entity_poly.type
_entity_poly.pdbx_seq_one_letter_code
_entity_poly.pdbx_strand_id
1 'polypeptide(L)'
;MKRIIQLAVGSLVTIFFSTSAFAVTVSWTDWTTSTDSFSASGDLLVGSTSVGVGYSATGAHSFVTTGAGTNFWTGSAYTNGTVDNAPPASDIVALSTGGTVTITFSQTVVDPYIGLVSWNGNTVDFGVPIVIDSFGPGYWGSGTPILNGTSTGFFGSGEVHGVIRLPGSFDSITFTHVSEGWHGFTVGVAGIAPVPEPETYAMLLAGLGLLGFAARRKKANA
;
A
#
# COMPACT_ATOMS: atom_id res chain seq x y z
N MET A 1 -3.27 2.35 -73.82
CA MET A 1 -3.18 1.63 -72.53
C MET A 1 -2.69 2.59 -71.46
N LYS A 2 -3.55 3.09 -70.58
CA LYS A 2 -3.17 3.82 -69.36
C LYS A 2 -4.14 3.38 -68.27
N ARG A 3 -3.64 2.64 -67.26
CA ARG A 3 -4.41 2.22 -66.09
C ARG A 3 -4.24 3.30 -65.01
N ILE A 4 -5.34 3.91 -64.59
CA ILE A 4 -5.38 4.82 -63.44
C ILE A 4 -5.78 3.97 -62.23
N ILE A 5 -4.89 3.86 -61.26
CA ILE A 5 -5.14 3.24 -59.96
C ILE A 5 -5.57 4.39 -59.03
N GLN A 6 -6.81 4.37 -58.55
CA GLN A 6 -7.24 5.26 -57.47
C GLN A 6 -7.01 4.56 -56.13
N LEU A 7 -6.11 5.12 -55.32
CA LEU A 7 -5.91 4.75 -53.92
C LEU A 7 -7.10 5.27 -53.11
N ALA A 8 -7.82 4.36 -52.44
CA ALA A 8 -8.77 4.73 -51.40
C ALA A 8 -8.00 4.96 -50.10
N VAL A 9 -8.03 6.21 -49.60
CA VAL A 9 -7.49 6.56 -48.27
C VAL A 9 -8.58 6.29 -47.24
N GLY A 10 -8.46 5.17 -46.52
CA GLY A 10 -9.32 4.88 -45.36
C GLY A 10 -8.85 5.68 -44.15
N SER A 11 -9.70 6.58 -43.64
CA SER A 11 -9.46 7.29 -42.39
C SER A 11 -9.72 6.36 -41.20
N LEU A 12 -8.68 6.04 -40.44
CA LEU A 12 -8.76 5.29 -39.20
C LEU A 12 -9.23 6.23 -38.08
N VAL A 13 -10.44 6.02 -37.55
CA VAL A 13 -10.93 6.71 -36.35
C VAL A 13 -10.44 5.95 -35.13
N THR A 14 -9.46 6.50 -34.42
CA THR A 14 -8.97 5.96 -33.15
C THR A 14 -9.88 6.46 -32.02
N ILE A 15 -10.63 5.55 -31.40
CA ILE A 15 -11.41 5.84 -30.20
C ILE A 15 -10.45 5.83 -29.01
N PHE A 16 -10.19 7.00 -28.43
CA PHE A 16 -9.49 7.11 -27.14
C PHE A 16 -10.48 6.80 -26.02
N PHE A 17 -10.33 5.65 -25.37
CA PHE A 17 -10.96 5.41 -24.08
C PHE A 17 -10.13 6.13 -23.00
N SER A 18 -10.66 7.22 -22.44
CA SER A 18 -10.14 7.79 -21.21
C SER A 18 -10.60 6.92 -20.05
N THR A 19 -9.69 6.18 -19.43
CA THR A 19 -9.97 5.53 -18.14
C THR A 19 -10.11 6.62 -17.09
N SER A 20 -11.29 6.74 -16.47
CA SER A 20 -11.45 7.56 -15.27
C SER A 20 -10.52 7.01 -14.19
N ALA A 21 -9.53 7.80 -13.75
CA ALA A 21 -8.75 7.45 -12.57
C ALA A 21 -9.68 7.61 -11.35
N PHE A 22 -9.97 6.50 -10.67
CA PHE A 22 -10.65 6.56 -9.37
C PHE A 22 -9.61 6.95 -8.31
N ALA A 23 -9.99 7.88 -7.46
CA ALA A 23 -9.20 8.22 -6.29
C ALA A 23 -9.34 7.08 -5.24
N VAL A 24 -8.24 6.74 -4.58
CA VAL A 24 -8.14 5.62 -3.64
C VAL A 24 -8.00 6.16 -2.22
N THR A 25 -8.92 5.78 -1.33
CA THR A 25 -8.78 6.04 0.10
C THR A 25 -7.91 4.98 0.75
N VAL A 26 -6.83 5.41 1.40
CA VAL A 26 -5.88 4.55 2.12
C VAL A 26 -6.19 4.55 3.61
N SER A 27 -6.28 3.35 4.18
CA SER A 27 -6.34 3.14 5.63
C SER A 27 -4.91 3.13 6.17
N TRP A 28 -4.48 4.23 6.74
CA TRP A 28 -3.13 4.41 7.29
C TRP A 28 -3.04 3.83 8.71
N THR A 29 -1.85 3.35 9.08
CA THR A 29 -1.57 2.82 10.42
C THR A 29 -1.61 3.91 11.47
N ASP A 30 -2.41 3.68 12.51
CA ASP A 30 -2.34 4.33 13.82
C ASP A 30 -1.31 3.56 14.66
N TRP A 31 -0.15 4.19 14.91
CA TRP A 31 0.90 3.56 15.72
C TRP A 31 0.55 3.75 17.19
N THR A 32 0.58 2.69 17.99
CA THR A 32 0.10 2.75 19.39
C THR A 32 1.18 2.42 20.40
N THR A 33 2.25 1.72 20.00
CA THR A 33 3.32 1.30 20.91
C THR A 33 4.68 1.26 20.22
N SER A 34 5.72 1.71 20.94
CA SER A 34 7.14 1.55 20.59
C SER A 34 7.91 1.22 21.88
N THR A 35 8.32 -0.03 22.04
CA THR A 35 8.90 -0.52 23.32
C THR A 35 10.42 -0.38 23.38
N ASP A 36 11.04 -0.21 22.22
CA ASP A 36 12.49 -0.03 22.06
C ASP A 36 12.76 0.88 20.86
N SER A 37 14.04 1.03 20.49
CA SER A 37 14.45 1.83 19.34
C SER A 37 14.44 1.07 18.01
N PHE A 38 13.86 -0.13 17.95
CA PHE A 38 13.94 -1.02 16.79
C PHE A 38 12.58 -1.49 16.30
N SER A 39 11.51 -1.27 17.07
CA SER A 39 10.20 -1.81 16.78
C SER A 39 9.06 -0.90 17.21
N ALA A 40 7.93 -1.05 16.53
CA ALA A 40 6.66 -0.44 16.88
C ALA A 40 5.51 -1.32 16.42
N SER A 41 4.33 -1.11 16.98
CA SER A 41 3.10 -1.73 16.51
C SER A 41 1.93 -0.77 16.57
N GLY A 42 0.94 -1.08 15.76
CA GLY A 42 -0.25 -0.28 15.57
C GLY A 42 -1.32 -1.07 14.84
N ASP A 43 -2.39 -0.39 14.47
CA ASP A 43 -3.50 -0.98 13.74
C ASP A 43 -3.94 -0.04 12.62
N LEU A 44 -4.51 -0.60 11.57
CA LEU A 44 -5.27 0.14 10.57
C LEU A 44 -6.66 -0.48 10.41
N LEU A 45 -7.63 0.32 9.98
CA LEU A 45 -9.02 -0.12 9.84
C LEU A 45 -9.47 -0.08 8.38
N VAL A 46 -9.62 -1.26 7.77
CA VAL A 46 -10.16 -1.41 6.40
C VAL A 46 -11.65 -1.72 6.48
N GLY A 47 -12.48 -0.70 6.28
CA GLY A 47 -13.92 -0.82 6.50
C GLY A 47 -14.22 -1.07 7.98
N SER A 48 -14.61 -2.29 8.34
CA SER A 48 -14.83 -2.71 9.73
C SER A 48 -13.77 -3.71 10.25
N THR A 49 -12.78 -4.05 9.43
CA THR A 49 -11.76 -5.05 9.76
C THR A 49 -10.49 -4.37 10.24
N SER A 50 -10.10 -4.65 11.49
CA SER A 50 -8.81 -4.21 12.04
C SER A 50 -7.70 -5.10 11.51
N VAL A 51 -6.63 -4.49 11.01
CA VAL A 51 -5.40 -5.18 10.61
C VAL A 51 -4.29 -4.69 11.53
N GLY A 52 -3.73 -5.62 12.31
CA GLY A 52 -2.56 -5.34 13.13
C GLY A 52 -1.33 -5.14 12.26
N VAL A 53 -0.55 -4.11 12.57
CA VAL A 53 0.66 -3.73 11.85
C VAL A 53 1.84 -3.75 12.81
N GLY A 54 2.88 -4.49 12.44
CA GLY A 54 4.15 -4.53 13.14
C GLY A 54 5.24 -3.88 12.30
N TYR A 55 6.13 -3.14 12.95
CA TYR A 55 7.38 -2.61 12.38
C TYR A 55 8.56 -3.15 13.19
N SER A 56 9.62 -3.55 12.48
CA SER A 56 10.92 -3.87 13.08
C SER A 56 12.06 -3.44 12.15
N ALA A 57 13.22 -3.11 12.70
CA ALA A 57 14.39 -2.74 11.93
C ALA A 57 15.71 -3.24 12.53
N THR A 58 16.71 -3.43 11.67
CA THR A 58 18.09 -3.74 12.11
C THR A 58 18.85 -2.49 12.55
N GLY A 59 18.46 -1.32 12.05
CA GLY A 59 18.96 -0.01 12.48
C GLY A 59 17.99 0.64 13.45
N ALA A 60 18.50 1.40 14.41
CA ALA A 60 17.65 2.14 15.34
C ALA A 60 16.86 3.24 14.62
N HIS A 61 15.59 3.37 14.95
CA HIS A 61 14.79 4.54 14.61
C HIS A 61 15.15 5.71 15.53
N SER A 62 14.92 6.94 15.06
CA SER A 62 15.05 8.17 15.84
C SER A 62 13.90 8.29 16.84
N PHE A 63 12.66 8.20 16.35
CA PHE A 63 11.46 8.22 17.18
C PHE A 63 10.28 7.55 16.47
N VAL A 64 9.26 7.21 17.25
CA VAL A 64 7.93 6.82 16.77
C VAL A 64 6.93 7.70 17.52
N THR A 65 5.95 8.24 16.79
CA THR A 65 4.87 9.00 17.40
C THR A 65 3.64 8.11 17.48
N THR A 66 3.07 7.94 18.68
CA THR A 66 1.96 7.01 18.96
C THR A 66 0.72 7.69 19.55
N GLY A 67 0.51 8.96 19.19
CA GLY A 67 -0.46 9.86 19.81
C GLY A 67 -0.28 11.26 19.23
N ALA A 68 -0.64 12.32 19.96
CA ALA A 68 -0.47 13.68 19.44
C ALA A 68 1.00 14.03 19.15
N GLY A 69 1.26 14.67 18.00
CA GLY A 69 2.60 15.03 17.57
C GLY A 69 2.61 16.06 16.45
N THR A 70 3.79 16.29 15.87
CA THR A 70 3.94 17.23 14.74
C THR A 70 3.38 16.60 13.47
N ASN A 71 2.62 17.38 12.71
CA ASN A 71 2.15 16.93 11.40
C ASN A 71 3.20 17.11 10.31
N PHE A 72 3.87 16.00 9.94
CA PHE A 72 4.81 15.96 8.83
C PHE A 72 4.15 15.63 7.48
N TRP A 73 2.91 15.13 7.51
CA TRP A 73 2.11 14.71 6.35
C TRP A 73 1.38 15.89 5.69
N THR A 74 2.14 16.95 5.40
CA THR A 74 1.61 18.22 4.84
C THR A 74 2.01 18.41 3.38
N GLY A 75 1.33 19.33 2.69
CA GLY A 75 1.61 19.62 1.28
C GLY A 75 0.88 18.68 0.32
N SER A 76 1.13 18.86 -0.98
CA SER A 76 0.42 18.13 -2.04
C SER A 76 1.01 16.75 -2.32
N ALA A 77 2.19 16.43 -1.77
CA ALA A 77 2.92 15.19 -2.07
C ALA A 77 2.14 13.90 -1.79
N TYR A 78 1.11 13.95 -0.93
CA TYR A 78 0.36 12.77 -0.48
C TYR A 78 -0.99 12.58 -1.17
N THR A 79 -1.42 13.53 -2.00
CA THR A 79 -2.76 13.56 -2.62
C THR A 79 -2.77 14.04 -4.07
N ASN A 80 -1.59 14.18 -4.70
CA ASN A 80 -1.45 14.55 -6.10
C ASN A 80 -1.20 13.34 -7.04
N GLY A 81 -1.50 12.13 -6.55
CA GLY A 81 -1.44 10.86 -7.27
C GLY A 81 -2.81 10.19 -7.35
N THR A 82 -2.87 8.87 -7.17
CA THR A 82 -4.14 8.15 -7.07
C THR A 82 -4.72 8.14 -5.66
N VAL A 83 -3.89 8.32 -4.64
CA VAL A 83 -4.33 8.39 -3.24
C VAL A 83 -5.09 9.69 -2.95
N ASP A 84 -6.22 9.59 -2.24
CA ASP A 84 -7.12 10.72 -1.97
C ASP A 84 -6.93 11.37 -0.59
N ASN A 85 -6.19 10.72 0.31
CA ASN A 85 -6.03 11.16 1.69
C ASN A 85 -4.58 11.02 2.19
N ALA A 86 -4.08 12.08 2.81
CA ALA A 86 -2.78 12.05 3.49
C ALA A 86 -2.85 11.17 4.75
N PRO A 87 -1.70 10.65 5.24
CA PRO A 87 -1.66 9.98 6.52
C PRO A 87 -2.16 10.87 7.68
N PRO A 88 -2.71 10.25 8.76
CA PRO A 88 -3.12 10.97 9.95
C PRO A 88 -1.96 11.79 10.51
N ALA A 89 -2.29 12.98 11.03
CA ALA A 89 -1.33 14.03 11.30
C ALA A 89 -0.08 13.57 12.07
N SER A 90 -0.21 12.73 13.09
CA SER A 90 0.89 12.42 13.99
C SER A 90 1.57 11.07 13.76
N ASP A 91 0.98 10.16 13.00
CA ASP A 91 1.45 8.76 12.97
C ASP A 91 2.65 8.60 12.04
N ILE A 92 3.83 8.38 12.63
CA ILE A 92 5.10 8.29 11.91
C ILE A 92 6.12 7.43 12.64
N VAL A 93 6.86 6.64 11.86
CA VAL A 93 8.12 6.03 12.28
C VAL A 93 9.25 6.82 11.61
N ALA A 94 10.07 7.51 12.42
CA ALA A 94 11.21 8.26 11.94
C ALA A 94 12.49 7.42 12.08
N LEU A 95 13.01 6.95 10.96
CA LEU A 95 14.26 6.19 10.83
C LEU A 95 15.47 7.11 10.94
N SER A 96 16.63 6.59 11.34
CA SER A 96 17.90 7.36 11.34
C SER A 96 19.12 6.50 11.05
N THR A 97 19.20 5.29 11.62
CA THR A 97 20.29 4.35 11.33
C THR A 97 19.88 3.46 10.17
N GLY A 98 20.66 3.46 9.09
CA GLY A 98 20.44 2.62 7.91
C GLY A 98 20.42 1.13 8.26
N GLY A 99 19.68 0.37 7.47
CA GLY A 99 19.46 -1.05 7.71
C GLY A 99 18.26 -1.56 6.95
N THR A 100 17.78 -2.72 7.39
CA THR A 100 16.59 -3.37 6.86
C THR A 100 15.41 -3.07 7.77
N VAL A 101 14.32 -2.61 7.19
CA VAL A 101 13.00 -2.45 7.81
C VAL A 101 12.10 -3.60 7.37
N THR A 102 11.36 -4.18 8.30
CA THR A 102 10.33 -5.19 8.05
C THR A 102 9.01 -4.73 8.65
N ILE A 103 7.97 -4.74 7.83
CA ILE A 103 6.59 -4.43 8.20
C ILE A 103 5.77 -5.72 8.07
N THR A 104 5.04 -6.10 9.09
CA THR A 104 4.18 -7.29 9.10
C THR A 104 2.72 -6.91 9.25
N PHE A 105 1.83 -7.67 8.63
CA PHE A 105 0.38 -7.52 8.75
C PHE A 105 -0.22 -8.76 9.41
N SER A 106 -1.25 -8.58 10.26
CA SER A 106 -1.95 -9.71 10.90
C SER A 106 -2.77 -10.56 9.92
N GLN A 107 -2.88 -10.12 8.67
CA GLN A 107 -3.56 -10.79 7.57
C GLN A 107 -3.02 -10.26 6.24
N THR A 108 -3.22 -11.02 5.15
CA THR A 108 -2.77 -10.61 3.82
C THR A 108 -3.46 -9.32 3.36
N VAL A 109 -2.65 -8.31 3.04
CA VAL A 109 -3.10 -7.02 2.49
C VAL A 109 -2.86 -6.96 0.98
N VAL A 110 -3.59 -6.09 0.28
CA VAL A 110 -3.46 -5.91 -1.18
C VAL A 110 -3.00 -4.51 -1.48
N ASP A 111 -2.01 -4.41 -2.38
CA ASP A 111 -1.43 -3.16 -2.87
C ASP A 111 -1.10 -2.16 -1.75
N PRO A 112 -0.27 -2.53 -0.74
CA PRO A 112 0.07 -1.63 0.35
C PRO A 112 0.79 -0.36 -0.15
N TYR A 113 0.57 0.72 0.60
CA TYR A 113 1.10 2.05 0.36
C TYR A 113 2.08 2.45 1.46
N ILE A 114 3.12 3.19 1.09
CA ILE A 114 4.09 3.76 2.03
C ILE A 114 4.15 5.27 1.81
N GLY A 115 3.81 6.02 2.85
CA GLY A 115 4.00 7.47 2.90
C GLY A 115 5.45 7.79 3.27
N LEU A 116 6.04 8.79 2.60
CA LEU A 116 7.43 9.19 2.76
C LEU A 116 7.56 10.63 3.27
N VAL A 117 8.47 10.87 4.21
CA VAL A 117 8.84 12.19 4.73
C VAL A 117 10.37 12.35 4.69
N SER A 118 10.87 13.34 3.94
CA SER A 118 12.29 13.76 3.95
C SER A 118 13.32 12.71 3.53
N TRP A 119 13.05 11.87 2.54
CA TRP A 119 13.98 10.80 2.14
C TRP A 119 15.16 11.30 1.27
N ASN A 120 15.92 12.28 1.74
CA ASN A 120 16.98 12.92 0.97
C ASN A 120 18.26 12.09 0.94
N GLY A 121 18.84 11.88 -0.25
CA GLY A 121 20.07 11.10 -0.42
C GLY A 121 19.93 9.60 -0.10
N ASN A 122 18.71 9.13 0.19
CA ASN A 122 18.47 7.73 0.51
C ASN A 122 18.53 6.86 -0.74
N THR A 123 19.15 5.69 -0.61
CA THR A 123 19.00 4.60 -1.58
C THR A 123 18.13 3.53 -0.92
N VAL A 124 16.96 3.29 -1.49
CA VAL A 124 15.94 2.37 -0.96
C VAL A 124 15.75 1.23 -1.93
N ASP A 125 15.62 0.01 -1.42
CA ASP A 125 15.27 -1.17 -2.22
C ASP A 125 14.33 -2.09 -1.43
N PHE A 126 13.19 -2.41 -2.04
CA PHE A 126 12.17 -3.31 -1.50
C PHE A 126 12.37 -4.76 -1.93
N GLY A 127 13.23 -5.01 -2.94
CA GLY A 127 13.40 -6.34 -3.54
C GLY A 127 12.17 -6.84 -4.33
N VAL A 128 11.10 -6.06 -4.36
CA VAL A 128 9.87 -6.31 -5.13
C VAL A 128 9.50 -5.05 -5.93
N PRO A 129 8.75 -5.18 -7.04
CA PRO A 129 8.35 -4.02 -7.83
C PRO A 129 7.55 -2.99 -7.02
N ILE A 130 7.84 -1.71 -7.25
CA ILE A 130 7.14 -0.58 -6.66
C ILE A 130 6.63 0.38 -7.74
N VAL A 131 5.65 1.19 -7.37
CA VAL A 131 5.14 2.30 -8.17
C VAL A 131 5.22 3.56 -7.33
N ILE A 132 5.86 4.61 -7.84
CA ILE A 132 5.73 5.96 -7.26
C ILE A 132 4.33 6.44 -7.62
N ASP A 133 3.45 6.53 -6.62
CA ASP A 133 2.08 7.04 -6.81
C ASP A 133 2.08 8.56 -6.93
N SER A 134 2.79 9.21 -6.01
CA SER A 134 2.81 10.66 -5.87
C SER A 134 4.12 11.13 -5.25
N PHE A 135 4.50 12.36 -5.58
CA PHE A 135 5.58 13.09 -4.92
C PHE A 135 5.38 14.59 -5.17
N GLY A 136 6.01 15.43 -4.35
CA GLY A 136 5.94 16.87 -4.51
C GLY A 136 6.31 17.65 -3.25
N PRO A 137 5.86 18.91 -3.14
CA PRO A 137 6.07 19.69 -1.93
C PRO A 137 5.44 19.02 -0.70
N GLY A 138 6.28 18.82 0.31
CA GLY A 138 5.89 18.41 1.66
C GLY A 138 6.55 19.29 2.72
N TYR A 139 6.61 18.79 3.95
CA TYR A 139 7.00 19.58 5.13
C TYR A 139 8.39 20.24 5.01
N TRP A 140 9.39 19.51 4.48
CA TRP A 140 10.79 19.97 4.43
C TRP A 140 11.24 20.45 3.06
N GLY A 141 10.53 20.09 1.99
CA GLY A 141 10.88 20.51 0.64
C GLY A 141 10.10 19.78 -0.45
N SER A 142 10.69 19.72 -1.63
CA SER A 142 10.06 19.17 -2.85
C SER A 142 11.05 18.30 -3.64
N GLY A 143 11.60 17.30 -2.97
CA GLY A 143 12.49 16.31 -3.58
C GLY A 143 11.78 15.39 -4.57
N THR A 144 12.57 14.69 -5.38
CA THR A 144 12.09 13.74 -6.39
C THR A 144 12.62 12.33 -6.09
N PRO A 145 11.76 11.32 -5.93
CA PRO A 145 12.18 9.92 -5.92
C PRO A 145 12.51 9.47 -7.35
N ILE A 146 13.71 8.96 -7.56
CA ILE A 146 14.20 8.47 -8.86
C ILE A 146 14.20 6.95 -8.82
N LEU A 147 13.29 6.30 -9.56
CA LEU A 147 13.23 4.82 -9.63
C LEU A 147 14.56 4.22 -10.10
N ASN A 148 14.95 3.11 -9.48
CA ASN A 148 16.07 2.31 -9.94
C ASN A 148 15.72 1.54 -11.25
N GLY A 149 16.74 1.01 -11.94
CA GLY A 149 16.54 0.33 -13.23
C GLY A 149 15.68 -0.94 -13.17
N THR A 150 15.50 -1.52 -11.98
CA THR A 150 14.66 -2.70 -11.74
C THR A 150 13.26 -2.36 -11.25
N SER A 151 12.96 -1.08 -11.02
CA SER A 151 11.72 -0.60 -10.40
C SER A 151 11.40 -1.27 -9.06
N THR A 152 12.42 -1.68 -8.29
CA THR A 152 12.27 -2.27 -6.95
C THR A 152 12.55 -1.28 -5.82
N GLY A 153 12.98 -0.08 -6.18
CA GLY A 153 13.52 0.88 -5.24
C GLY A 153 13.72 2.24 -5.88
N PHE A 154 14.22 3.19 -5.10
CA PHE A 154 14.45 4.56 -5.56
C PHE A 154 15.68 5.18 -4.90
N PHE A 155 16.25 6.17 -5.58
CA PHE A 155 17.17 7.13 -4.98
C PHE A 155 16.43 8.45 -4.71
N GLY A 156 16.58 8.99 -3.50
CA GLY A 156 15.97 10.26 -3.12
C GLY A 156 16.82 11.47 -3.50
N SER A 157 16.34 12.29 -4.43
CA SER A 157 17.01 13.54 -4.84
C SER A 157 16.33 14.76 -4.20
N GLY A 158 16.95 15.33 -3.17
CA GLY A 158 16.35 16.38 -2.34
C GLY A 158 15.38 15.82 -1.30
N GLU A 159 14.66 16.68 -0.58
CA GLU A 159 13.70 16.29 0.48
C GLU A 159 12.47 15.57 -0.10
N VAL A 160 12.59 14.27 -0.33
CA VAL A 160 11.51 13.47 -0.94
C VAL A 160 10.36 13.31 0.03
N HIS A 161 9.20 13.79 -0.42
CA HIS A 161 7.89 13.51 0.15
C HIS A 161 7.03 12.86 -0.93
N GLY A 162 6.18 11.92 -0.55
CA GLY A 162 5.35 11.22 -1.53
C GLY A 162 4.69 9.96 -0.99
N VAL A 163 4.05 9.23 -1.90
CA VAL A 163 3.50 7.91 -1.64
C VAL A 163 4.05 6.92 -2.67
N ILE A 164 4.43 5.75 -2.19
CA ILE A 164 4.78 4.59 -3.01
C ILE A 164 3.71 3.52 -2.81
N ARG A 165 3.35 2.81 -3.88
CA ARG A 165 2.51 1.61 -3.84
C ARG A 165 3.36 0.39 -4.18
N LEU A 166 3.11 -0.72 -3.49
CA LEU A 166 3.71 -2.03 -3.78
C LEU A 166 2.62 -2.93 -4.37
N PRO A 167 2.54 -3.12 -5.70
CA PRO A 167 1.50 -3.96 -6.30
C PRO A 167 1.65 -5.43 -5.88
N GLY A 168 0.58 -6.06 -5.43
CA GLY A 168 0.55 -7.47 -5.05
C GLY A 168 -0.15 -7.75 -3.72
N SER A 169 0.06 -8.95 -3.20
CA SER A 169 -0.49 -9.40 -1.91
C SER A 169 0.64 -9.69 -0.94
N PHE A 170 0.53 -9.15 0.28
CA PHE A 170 1.62 -9.18 1.25
C PHE A 170 1.13 -9.53 2.65
N ASP A 171 1.80 -10.46 3.30
CA ASP A 171 1.76 -10.63 4.76
C ASP A 171 2.87 -9.81 5.45
N SER A 172 3.92 -9.49 4.69
CA SER A 172 5.07 -8.72 5.15
C SER A 172 5.72 -7.97 3.97
N ILE A 173 6.26 -6.79 4.25
CA ILE A 173 7.07 -5.99 3.33
C ILE A 173 8.43 -5.74 3.98
N THR A 174 9.49 -5.81 3.19
CA THR A 174 10.84 -5.48 3.63
C THR A 174 11.44 -4.44 2.70
N PHE A 175 12.23 -3.52 3.25
CA PHE A 175 13.08 -2.65 2.45
C PHE A 175 14.37 -2.29 3.18
N THR A 176 15.37 -1.88 2.40
CA THR A 176 16.62 -1.31 2.92
C THR A 176 16.63 0.20 2.76
N HIS A 177 17.36 0.89 3.63
CA HIS A 177 17.62 2.32 3.54
C HIS A 177 18.99 2.66 4.15
N VAL A 178 19.45 3.90 3.98
CA VAL A 178 20.74 4.37 4.50
C VAL A 178 20.56 5.26 5.73
N SER A 179 21.67 5.59 6.40
CA SER A 179 21.66 6.46 7.57
C SER A 179 21.59 7.94 7.19
N GLU A 180 20.80 8.71 7.93
CA GLU A 180 20.81 10.17 7.90
C GLU A 180 20.30 10.76 9.24
N GLY A 181 20.07 12.07 9.31
CA GLY A 181 19.58 12.73 10.52
C GLY A 181 18.26 12.12 11.00
N TRP A 182 17.25 12.13 10.13
CA TRP A 182 16.11 11.22 10.17
C TRP A 182 15.26 11.36 8.90
N HIS A 183 14.51 10.33 8.57
CA HIS A 183 13.46 10.33 7.55
C HIS A 183 12.30 9.48 8.01
N GLY A 184 11.10 9.85 7.60
CA GLY A 184 9.88 9.28 8.15
C GLY A 184 9.14 8.40 7.16
N PHE A 185 8.50 7.35 7.67
CA PHE A 185 7.47 6.65 6.93
C PHE A 185 6.27 6.30 7.80
N THR A 186 5.19 5.98 7.10
CA THR A 186 4.08 5.21 7.62
C THR A 186 3.56 4.30 6.52
N VAL A 187 2.79 3.28 6.89
CA VAL A 187 2.23 2.30 5.97
C VAL A 187 0.72 2.37 6.01
N GLY A 188 0.09 2.06 4.88
CA GLY A 188 -1.36 2.01 4.78
C GLY A 188 -1.78 1.03 3.69
N VAL A 189 -3.07 0.70 3.67
CA VAL A 189 -3.62 -0.24 2.69
C VAL A 189 -4.98 0.25 2.21
N ALA A 190 -5.31 -0.02 0.95
CA ALA A 190 -6.64 0.26 0.41
C ALA A 190 -7.58 -0.95 0.51
N GLY A 191 -7.02 -2.16 0.67
CA GLY A 191 -7.80 -3.38 0.71
C GLY A 191 -7.06 -4.55 1.37
N ILE A 192 -7.83 -5.56 1.74
CA ILE A 192 -7.35 -6.85 2.26
C ILE A 192 -7.67 -7.94 1.25
N ALA A 193 -6.87 -9.01 1.22
CA ALA A 193 -7.19 -10.14 0.36
C ALA A 193 -8.55 -10.73 0.78
N PRO A 194 -9.43 -11.09 -0.17
CA PRO A 194 -10.69 -11.73 0.16
C PRO A 194 -10.42 -12.96 1.01
N VAL A 195 -11.00 -13.00 2.21
CA VAL A 195 -10.98 -14.21 3.04
C VAL A 195 -11.79 -15.26 2.27
N PRO A 196 -11.23 -16.43 1.90
CA PRO A 196 -12.02 -17.50 1.31
C PRO A 196 -13.18 -17.79 2.24
N GLU A 197 -14.41 -17.74 1.72
CA GLU A 197 -15.59 -17.98 2.56
C GLU A 197 -15.39 -19.28 3.34
N PRO A 198 -15.69 -19.29 4.66
CA PRO A 198 -15.48 -20.48 5.44
C PRO A 198 -16.30 -21.59 4.80
N GLU A 199 -15.66 -22.74 4.58
CA GLU A 199 -16.29 -23.98 4.13
C GLU A 199 -17.54 -24.30 4.97
N THR A 200 -17.67 -23.72 6.17
CA THR A 200 -18.89 -23.65 6.99
C THR A 200 -20.17 -23.34 6.21
N TYR A 201 -20.20 -22.44 5.23
CA TYR A 201 -21.43 -22.21 4.44
C TYR A 201 -21.73 -23.39 3.51
N ALA A 202 -20.70 -23.95 2.86
CA ALA A 202 -20.84 -25.16 2.06
C ALA A 202 -21.24 -26.37 2.92
N MET A 203 -20.69 -26.49 4.12
CA MET A 203 -21.00 -27.54 5.10
C MET A 203 -22.38 -27.36 5.74
N LEU A 204 -22.82 -26.12 5.96
CA LEU A 204 -24.18 -25.80 6.39
C LEU A 204 -25.18 -26.21 5.30
N LEU A 205 -24.92 -25.84 4.05
CA LEU A 205 -25.76 -26.24 2.92
C LEU A 205 -25.75 -27.76 2.70
N ALA A 206 -24.59 -28.41 2.83
CA ALA A 206 -24.48 -29.87 2.77
C ALA A 206 -25.26 -30.53 3.93
N GLY A 207 -25.15 -30.01 5.15
CA GLY A 207 -25.88 -30.47 6.32
C GLY A 207 -27.40 -30.32 6.15
N LEU A 208 -27.86 -29.17 5.67
CA LEU A 208 -29.27 -28.92 5.36
C LEU A 208 -29.77 -29.83 4.22
N GLY A 209 -28.94 -30.08 3.21
CA GLY A 209 -29.23 -31.03 2.13
C GLY A 209 -29.42 -32.46 2.64
N LEU A 210 -28.54 -32.92 3.54
CA LEU A 210 -28.65 -34.24 4.18
C LEU A 210 -29.91 -34.36 5.06
N LEU A 211 -30.24 -33.32 5.82
CA LEU A 211 -31.46 -33.28 6.65
C LEU A 211 -32.73 -33.33 5.80
N GLY A 212 -32.78 -32.54 4.72
CA GLY A 212 -33.88 -32.56 3.75
C GLY A 212 -34.06 -33.93 3.09
N PHE A 213 -32.95 -34.58 2.71
CA PHE A 213 -32.95 -35.92 2.14
C PHE A 213 -33.47 -36.98 3.13
N ALA A 214 -33.01 -36.93 4.39
CA ALA A 214 -33.46 -37.84 5.44
C ALA A 214 -34.96 -37.69 5.75
N ALA A 215 -35.46 -36.45 5.82
CA ALA A 215 -36.88 -36.16 6.02
C ALA A 215 -37.75 -36.70 4.86
N ARG A 216 -37.30 -36.56 3.61
CA ARG A 216 -37.99 -37.11 2.43
C ARG A 216 -38.09 -38.63 2.48
N ARG A 217 -37.02 -39.33 2.89
CA ARG A 217 -37.03 -40.81 3.01
C ARG A 217 -38.01 -41.30 4.06
N LYS A 218 -38.11 -40.61 5.21
CA LYS A 218 -39.11 -40.95 6.25
C LYS A 218 -40.54 -40.84 5.73
N LYS A 219 -40.83 -39.81 4.94
CA LYS A 219 -42.18 -39.60 4.38
C LYS A 219 -42.54 -40.59 3.26
N ALA A 220 -41.56 -41.13 2.55
CA ALA A 220 -41.78 -42.12 1.50
C ALA A 220 -41.93 -43.56 2.02
N ASN A 221 -41.49 -43.82 3.26
CA ASN A 221 -41.56 -45.13 3.91
C ASN A 221 -42.69 -45.22 4.96
N ALA A 222 -43.53 -44.19 5.08
CA ALA A 222 -44.72 -44.14 5.91
C ALA A 222 -45.96 -44.11 5.01
#